data_AF-A0A136ISZ4-F1
#
_entry.id   AF-A0A136ISZ4-F1
#
_cell.length_a   1.000
_cell.length_b   1.000
_cell.length_c   1.000
_cell.angle_alpha   90.00
_cell.angle_beta   90.00
_cell.angle_gamma   90.00
#
_symmetry.space_group_name_H-M   'P 1'
#
loop_
_entity.id
_entity.type
_entity.pdbx_description
1 polymer ?
#
loop_
_entity_poly.entity_id
_entity_poly.type
_entity_poly.pdbx_seq_one_letter_code
_entity_poly.pdbx_strand_id
1 'polypeptide(L)'
;MDRIAGRVVVLGTFVHDPLKPGRHQAFFPTEQWKTFVTSKKDGEGGGIDAIAQGTWSSIADDPSPNSGFRRYAVAKFCLLSMMIELQRRIARDPVLQQITTIGVDPGTMPTGIIRRDTWLIRTGWHKSIVGAIAWLASFVAPNGMLRRTEKSAADVASA
;
A
#
# COMPACT_ATOMS: atom_id res chain seq x y z
N MET A 1 -11.09 7.44 -21.07
CA MET A 1 -10.55 6.08 -20.88
C MET A 1 -10.85 5.31 -22.13
N ASP A 2 -9.83 4.76 -22.77
CA ASP A 2 -9.98 3.87 -23.91
C ASP A 2 -10.77 2.62 -23.46
N ARG A 3 -11.82 2.26 -24.19
CA ARG A 3 -12.66 1.11 -23.83
C ARG A 3 -12.12 -0.21 -24.38
N ILE A 4 -11.18 -0.15 -25.33
CA ILE A 4 -10.62 -1.29 -26.05
C ILE A 4 -9.26 -1.69 -25.45
N ALA A 5 -8.44 -0.71 -25.10
CA ALA A 5 -7.11 -0.94 -24.52
C ALA A 5 -6.92 -0.28 -23.14
N GLY A 6 -8.02 0.14 -22.50
CA GLY A 6 -7.99 0.82 -21.22
C GLY A 6 -7.43 -0.05 -20.10
N ARG A 7 -6.66 0.57 -19.21
CA ARG A 7 -6.13 -0.07 -18.01
C ARG A 7 -6.46 0.73 -16.77
N VAL A 8 -6.82 0.01 -15.70
CA VAL A 8 -6.93 0.55 -14.35
C VAL A 8 -5.71 0.07 -13.58
N VAL A 9 -4.76 0.97 -13.34
CA VAL A 9 -3.53 0.65 -12.61
C VAL A 9 -3.74 0.90 -11.12
N VAL A 10 -3.45 -0.11 -10.32
CA VAL A 10 -3.72 -0.17 -8.89
C VAL A 10 -2.39 -0.32 -8.16
N LEU A 11 -2.03 0.68 -7.36
CA LEU A 11 -0.74 0.68 -6.65
C LEU A 11 -0.79 -0.18 -5.38
N GLY A 12 -0.09 -1.30 -5.41
CA GLY A 12 0.06 -2.25 -4.30
C GLY A 12 1.06 -1.81 -3.23
N THR A 13 1.39 -2.76 -2.36
CA THR A 13 2.45 -2.60 -1.35
C THR A 13 2.96 -3.97 -0.88
N PHE A 14 4.22 -4.03 -0.48
CA PHE A 14 4.80 -5.18 0.20
C PHE A 14 4.54 -5.21 1.72
N VAL A 15 3.93 -4.17 2.30
CA VAL A 15 3.77 -4.04 3.76
C VAL A 15 2.79 -5.07 4.34
N HIS A 16 1.82 -5.55 3.54
CA HIS A 16 0.82 -6.52 3.96
C HIS A 16 0.94 -7.84 3.19
N ASP A 17 1.73 -8.77 3.71
CA ASP A 17 1.87 -10.14 3.18
C ASP A 17 1.76 -11.15 4.34
N PRO A 18 0.59 -11.75 4.57
CA PRO A 18 0.39 -12.68 5.68
C PRO A 18 1.17 -13.99 5.53
N LEU A 19 1.67 -14.30 4.33
CA LEU A 19 2.40 -15.53 4.05
C LEU A 19 3.92 -15.36 4.19
N LYS A 20 4.42 -14.12 4.30
CA LYS A 20 5.86 -13.86 4.50
C LYS A 20 6.18 -13.53 5.95
N PRO A 21 7.00 -14.35 6.63
CA PRO A 21 7.51 -14.02 7.96
C PRO A 21 8.36 -12.74 7.90
N GLY A 22 8.45 -12.01 9.02
CA GLY A 22 9.15 -10.73 9.11
C GLY A 22 8.20 -9.54 9.29
N ARG A 23 8.06 -8.67 8.28
CA ARG A 23 7.35 -7.39 8.42
C ARG A 23 5.88 -7.53 8.82
N HIS A 24 5.19 -8.54 8.30
CA HIS A 24 3.79 -8.76 8.68
C HIS A 24 3.69 -9.06 10.18
N GLN A 25 4.55 -9.94 10.70
CA GLN A 25 4.60 -10.24 12.15
C GLN A 25 5.00 -9.02 12.98
N ALA A 26 5.91 -8.17 12.47
CA ALA A 26 6.32 -6.96 13.16
C ALA A 26 5.19 -5.92 13.26
N PHE A 27 4.39 -5.73 12.21
CA PHE A 27 3.29 -4.77 12.21
C PHE A 27 2.00 -5.34 12.81
N PHE A 28 1.77 -6.65 12.68
CA PHE A 28 0.58 -7.38 13.12
C PHE A 28 0.95 -8.48 14.14
N PRO A 29 1.48 -8.13 15.33
CA PRO A 29 2.05 -9.11 16.26
C PRO A 29 1.01 -10.00 16.96
N THR A 30 -0.24 -9.53 17.05
CA THR A 30 -1.32 -10.16 17.83
C THR A 30 -2.57 -10.35 16.99
N GLU A 31 -3.42 -11.32 17.33
CA GLU A 31 -4.63 -11.65 16.57
C GLU A 31 -5.60 -10.47 16.39
N GLN A 32 -5.69 -9.56 17.38
CA GLN A 32 -6.49 -8.34 17.27
C GLN A 32 -6.13 -7.45 16.07
N TRP A 33 -4.87 -7.52 15.60
CA TRP A 33 -4.42 -6.75 14.45
C TRP A 33 -4.60 -7.51 13.15
N LYS A 34 -4.45 -8.85 13.18
CA LYS A 34 -4.57 -9.70 11.99
C LYS A 34 -6.01 -9.80 11.47
N THR A 35 -6.99 -9.74 12.38
CA THR A 35 -8.42 -9.76 12.02
C THR A 35 -8.99 -8.36 12.05
N PHE A 36 -8.94 -7.65 10.93
CA PHE A 36 -9.41 -6.26 10.82
C PHE A 36 -10.78 -6.11 10.15
N VAL A 37 -11.22 -7.09 9.34
CA VAL A 37 -12.60 -7.15 8.83
C VAL A 37 -13.44 -7.95 9.82
N THR A 38 -14.09 -7.24 10.75
CA THR A 38 -14.96 -7.84 11.77
C THR A 38 -16.43 -7.54 11.51
N SER A 39 -17.33 -8.40 11.98
CA SER A 39 -18.79 -8.20 11.93
C SER A 39 -19.33 -7.14 12.90
N LYS A 40 -18.45 -6.46 13.66
CA LYS A 40 -18.83 -5.37 14.56
C LYS A 40 -19.51 -4.24 13.78
N LYS A 41 -20.63 -3.75 14.31
CA LYS A 41 -21.44 -2.68 13.70
C LYS A 41 -20.81 -1.30 13.94
N ASP A 42 -21.22 -0.37 13.08
CA ASP A 42 -20.86 1.05 13.12
C ASP A 42 -21.08 1.62 14.54
N GLY A 43 -20.07 2.31 15.07
CA GLY A 43 -20.12 2.94 16.41
C GLY A 43 -19.53 2.11 17.56
N GLU A 44 -19.25 0.81 17.38
CA GLU A 44 -18.65 -0.04 18.42
C GLU A 44 -17.10 -0.05 18.42
N GLY A 45 -16.47 0.92 17.74
CA GLY A 45 -15.01 1.08 17.72
C GLY A 45 -14.26 -0.01 16.96
N GLY A 46 -14.82 -0.50 15.84
CA GLY A 46 -14.19 -1.51 15.00
C GLY A 46 -14.91 -1.70 13.66
N GLY A 47 -14.43 -2.65 12.84
CA GLY A 47 -15.06 -3.01 11.57
C GLY A 47 -14.63 -2.17 10.37
N ILE A 48 -15.36 -2.34 9.26
CA ILE A 48 -15.03 -1.73 7.97
C ILE A 48 -15.10 -0.20 8.00
N ASP A 49 -15.98 0.37 8.81
CA ASP A 49 -16.17 1.81 8.95
C ASP A 49 -14.96 2.49 9.61
N ALA A 50 -14.41 1.87 10.66
CA ALA A 50 -13.20 2.38 11.30
C ALA A 50 -12.00 2.37 10.33
N ILE A 51 -11.94 1.39 9.43
CA ILE A 51 -10.94 1.35 8.35
C ILE A 51 -11.19 2.46 7.34
N ALA A 52 -12.44 2.64 6.88
CA ALA A 52 -12.81 3.66 5.91
C ALA A 52 -12.57 5.09 6.40
N GLN A 53 -12.81 5.34 7.70
CA GLN A 53 -12.56 6.62 8.35
C GLN A 53 -11.09 6.80 8.76
N GLY A 54 -10.26 5.76 8.66
CA GLY A 54 -8.86 5.79 9.07
C GLY A 54 -8.66 5.92 10.59
N THR A 55 -9.66 5.54 11.38
CA THR A 55 -9.63 5.56 12.84
C THR A 55 -9.21 4.21 13.44
N TRP A 56 -9.23 3.12 12.67
CA TRP A 56 -8.74 1.81 13.09
C TRP A 56 -7.24 1.83 13.42
N SER A 57 -6.81 1.07 14.43
CA SER A 57 -5.41 1.02 14.87
C SER A 57 -4.83 2.42 15.12
N SER A 58 -5.50 3.23 15.94
CA SER A 58 -5.15 4.62 16.23
C SER A 58 -3.85 4.75 17.04
N ILE A 59 -3.35 5.97 17.21
CA ILE A 59 -2.23 6.27 18.13
C ILE A 59 -2.64 6.02 19.59
N ALA A 60 -3.93 6.15 19.91
CA ALA A 60 -4.44 5.83 21.24
C ALA A 60 -4.39 4.32 21.51
N ASP A 61 -4.62 3.48 20.50
CA ASP A 61 -4.55 2.02 20.62
C ASP A 61 -3.10 1.49 20.60
N ASP A 62 -2.23 2.13 19.80
CA ASP A 62 -0.80 1.82 19.72
C ASP A 62 -0.01 3.11 19.39
N PRO A 63 0.66 3.70 20.40
CA PRO A 63 1.45 4.93 20.21
C PRO A 63 2.67 4.77 19.30
N SER A 64 3.04 3.54 18.93
CA SER A 64 4.17 3.30 18.05
C SER A 64 3.86 3.65 16.58
N PRO A 65 4.89 3.83 15.73
CA PRO A 65 4.70 4.02 14.29
C PRO A 65 3.92 2.88 13.60
N ASN A 66 3.85 1.69 14.22
CA ASN A 66 3.16 0.53 13.67
C ASN A 66 1.67 0.78 13.44
N SER A 67 1.05 1.66 14.25
CA SER A 67 -0.34 2.07 14.07
C SER A 67 -0.61 2.65 12.68
N GLY A 68 0.29 3.52 12.20
CA GLY A 68 0.25 4.08 10.85
C GLY A 68 0.52 3.05 9.77
N PHE A 69 1.52 2.19 9.96
CA PHE A 69 1.83 1.11 9.02
C PHE A 69 0.67 0.13 8.86
N ARG A 70 -0.02 -0.24 9.95
CA ARG A 70 -1.20 -1.11 9.90
C ARG A 70 -2.36 -0.47 9.13
N ARG A 71 -2.70 0.80 9.41
CA ARG A 71 -3.74 1.51 8.63
C ARG A 71 -3.41 1.55 7.14
N TYR A 72 -2.17 1.88 6.80
CA TYR A 72 -1.70 1.91 5.43
C TYR A 72 -1.79 0.53 4.77
N ALA A 73 -1.32 -0.51 5.46
CA ALA A 73 -1.35 -1.90 5.02
C ALA A 73 -2.77 -2.39 4.74
N VAL A 74 -3.70 -2.15 5.65
CA VAL A 74 -5.11 -2.53 5.51
C VAL A 74 -5.78 -1.75 4.37
N ALA A 75 -5.54 -0.45 4.25
CA ALA A 75 -6.07 0.35 3.14
C ALA A 75 -5.59 -0.18 1.77
N LYS A 76 -4.31 -0.59 1.67
CA LYS A 76 -3.76 -1.21 0.47
C LYS A 76 -4.33 -2.61 0.21
N PHE A 77 -4.60 -3.38 1.26
CA PHE A 77 -5.31 -4.65 1.13
C PHE A 77 -6.72 -4.45 0.54
N CYS A 78 -7.51 -3.49 1.07
CA CYS A 78 -8.83 -3.17 0.52
C CYS A 78 -8.77 -2.74 -0.95
N LEU A 79 -7.75 -1.99 -1.34
CA LEU A 79 -7.52 -1.55 -2.71
C LEU A 79 -7.21 -2.73 -3.66
N LEU A 80 -6.44 -3.73 -3.21
CA LEU A 80 -6.24 -4.99 -3.95
C LEU A 80 -7.51 -5.84 -4.02
N SER A 81 -8.27 -5.95 -2.93
CA SER A 81 -9.57 -6.64 -2.95
C SER A 81 -10.54 -5.98 -3.93
N MET A 82 -10.58 -4.65 -3.96
CA MET A 82 -11.37 -3.87 -4.91
C MET A 82 -10.95 -4.12 -6.35
N MET A 83 -9.65 -4.19 -6.64
CA MET A 83 -9.14 -4.52 -7.98
C MET A 83 -9.66 -5.87 -8.49
N ILE A 84 -9.60 -6.91 -7.65
CA ILE A 84 -10.08 -8.26 -8.00
C ILE A 84 -11.58 -8.23 -8.27
N GLU A 85 -12.35 -7.55 -7.41
CA GLU A 85 -13.79 -7.38 -7.58
C GLU A 85 -14.12 -6.62 -8.86
N LEU A 86 -13.39 -5.54 -9.14
CA LEU A 86 -13.56 -4.69 -10.31
C LEU A 86 -13.29 -5.47 -11.59
N GLN A 87 -12.18 -6.21 -11.69
CA GLN A 87 -11.88 -7.04 -12.86
C GLN A 87 -13.02 -8.03 -13.15
N ARG A 88 -13.56 -8.67 -12.10
CA ARG A 88 -14.64 -9.64 -12.27
C ARG A 88 -15.92 -9.01 -12.78
N ARG A 89 -16.23 -7.77 -12.36
CA ARG A 89 -17.41 -7.02 -12.83
C ARG A 89 -17.21 -6.53 -14.26
N ILE A 90 -16.05 -5.97 -14.56
CA ILE A 90 -15.69 -5.51 -15.91
C ILE A 90 -15.75 -6.65 -16.91
N ALA A 91 -15.21 -7.83 -16.58
CA ALA A 91 -15.24 -9.00 -17.46
C ALA A 91 -16.65 -9.51 -17.80
N ARG A 92 -17.68 -9.11 -17.03
CA ARG A 92 -19.09 -9.46 -17.29
C ARG A 92 -19.85 -8.35 -18.01
N ASP A 93 -19.26 -7.17 -18.11
CA ASP A 93 -19.89 -6.01 -18.74
C ASP A 93 -19.57 -6.02 -20.25
N PRO A 94 -20.57 -6.12 -21.14
CA PRO A 94 -20.32 -6.22 -22.57
C PRO A 94 -19.68 -4.95 -23.18
N VAL A 95 -19.81 -3.80 -22.50
CA VAL A 95 -19.25 -2.52 -22.95
C VAL A 95 -17.82 -2.33 -22.44
N LEU A 96 -17.50 -2.89 -21.26
CA LEU A 96 -16.22 -2.65 -20.58
C LEU A 96 -15.28 -3.85 -20.57
N GLN A 97 -15.69 -5.04 -21.01
CA GLN A 97 -14.93 -6.30 -20.93
C GLN A 97 -13.49 -6.27 -21.50
N GLN A 98 -13.16 -5.29 -22.34
CA GLN A 98 -11.80 -5.12 -22.88
C GLN A 98 -10.88 -4.30 -21.96
N ILE A 99 -11.40 -3.72 -20.87
CA ILE A 99 -10.59 -3.03 -19.86
C ILE A 99 -9.96 -4.05 -18.91
N THR A 100 -8.68 -3.83 -18.59
CA THR A 100 -7.94 -4.67 -17.64
C THR A 100 -7.55 -3.89 -16.39
N THR A 101 -7.65 -4.51 -15.22
CA THR A 101 -7.07 -4.01 -13.98
C THR A 101 -5.71 -4.64 -13.73
N ILE A 102 -4.70 -3.86 -13.37
CA ILE A 102 -3.34 -4.33 -13.13
C ILE A 102 -2.83 -3.81 -11.79
N GLY A 103 -2.32 -4.70 -10.96
CA GLY A 103 -1.65 -4.36 -9.70
C GLY A 103 -0.16 -4.13 -9.92
N VAL A 104 0.37 -3.00 -9.47
CA VAL A 104 1.81 -2.67 -9.53
C VAL A 104 2.30 -2.33 -8.13
N ASP A 105 3.30 -3.06 -7.63
CA ASP A 105 4.04 -2.64 -6.43
C ASP A 105 5.25 -1.79 -6.86
N PRO A 106 5.25 -0.48 -6.58
CA PRO A 106 6.35 0.39 -6.98
C PRO A 106 7.57 0.26 -6.06
N GLY A 107 7.52 -0.62 -5.05
CA GLY A 107 8.59 -0.83 -4.08
C GLY A 107 8.70 0.29 -3.04
N THR A 108 9.74 0.21 -2.20
CA THR A 108 10.08 1.28 -1.26
C THR A 108 10.76 2.41 -2.02
N MET A 109 10.27 3.64 -1.86
CA MET A 109 10.85 4.81 -2.50
C MET A 109 10.84 6.01 -1.57
N PRO A 110 11.84 6.90 -1.66
CA PRO A 110 11.82 8.18 -0.96
C PRO A 110 10.78 9.10 -1.61
N THR A 111 9.58 9.17 -1.03
CA THR A 111 8.50 10.06 -1.49
C THR A 111 8.03 11.00 -0.39
N GLY A 112 7.17 11.96 -0.74
CA GLY A 112 6.53 12.87 0.22
C GLY A 112 5.45 12.24 1.09
N ILE A 113 5.27 10.90 1.09
CA ILE A 113 4.25 10.23 1.90
C ILE A 113 4.48 10.43 3.41
N ILE A 114 5.75 10.54 3.80
CA ILE A 114 6.24 10.82 5.17
C ILE A 114 6.27 12.32 5.52
N ARG A 115 5.57 13.18 4.78
CA ARG A 115 5.62 14.65 4.99
C ARG A 115 5.18 15.10 6.40
N ARG A 116 4.39 14.28 7.09
CA ARG A 116 3.87 14.49 8.45
C ARG A 116 4.79 13.95 9.55
N ASP A 117 5.91 13.32 9.18
CA ASP A 117 6.91 12.87 10.14
C ASP A 117 7.78 14.05 10.62
N THR A 118 8.57 13.80 11.68
CA THR A 118 9.53 14.76 12.21
C THR A 118 10.51 15.22 11.14
N TRP A 119 11.01 16.46 11.26
CA TRP A 119 11.94 17.03 10.27
C TRP A 119 13.20 16.15 10.09
N LEU A 120 13.69 15.54 11.16
CA LEU A 120 14.86 14.65 11.14
C LEU A 120 14.61 13.39 10.30
N ILE A 121 13.46 12.72 10.50
CA ILE A 121 13.09 11.54 9.71
C ILE A 121 12.82 11.95 8.26
N ARG A 122 12.13 13.08 8.07
CA ARG A 122 11.74 13.55 6.73
C ARG A 122 12.91 13.96 5.86
N THR A 123 13.80 14.78 6.40
CA THR A 123 14.89 15.41 5.64
C THR A 123 16.20 14.64 5.80
N GLY A 124 16.57 14.30 7.03
CA GLY A 124 17.83 13.61 7.32
C GLY A 124 17.81 12.15 6.85
N TRP A 125 16.84 11.38 7.31
CA TRP A 125 16.78 9.94 7.02
C TRP A 125 16.26 9.64 5.61
N HIS A 126 15.03 10.07 5.27
CA HIS A 126 14.40 9.62 4.03
C HIS A 126 14.89 10.33 2.76
N LYS A 127 15.13 11.64 2.80
CA LYS A 127 15.62 12.35 1.60
C LYS A 127 17.09 12.06 1.33
N SER A 128 17.95 12.16 2.34
CA SER A 128 19.40 12.02 2.14
C SER A 128 19.85 10.56 2.14
N ILE A 129 19.54 9.80 3.21
CA ILE A 129 20.09 8.45 3.38
C ILE A 129 19.36 7.44 2.51
N VAL A 130 18.02 7.34 2.62
CA VAL A 130 17.25 6.38 1.81
C VAL A 130 17.36 6.70 0.31
N GLY A 131 17.41 7.98 -0.06
CA GLY A 131 17.68 8.41 -1.44
C GLY A 131 19.03 7.95 -1.97
N ALA A 132 20.11 8.14 -1.20
CA ALA A 132 21.45 7.68 -1.58
C ALA A 132 21.55 6.16 -1.67
N ILE A 133 20.94 5.42 -0.73
CA ILE A 133 20.90 3.95 -0.77
C ILE A 133 20.09 3.49 -1.99
N ALA A 134 18.97 4.12 -2.32
CA ALA A 134 18.18 3.78 -3.50
C ALA A 134 18.96 4.02 -4.80
N TRP A 135 19.76 5.08 -4.85
CA TRP A 135 20.65 5.37 -5.97
C TRP A 135 21.74 4.30 -6.12
N LEU A 136 22.45 3.97 -5.03
CA LEU A 136 23.47 2.91 -5.04
C LEU A 136 22.87 1.54 -5.39
N ALA A 137 21.74 1.18 -4.79
CA ALA A 137 21.05 -0.07 -5.04
C ALA A 137 20.60 -0.19 -6.51
N SER A 138 20.37 0.93 -7.20
CA SER A 138 19.95 0.90 -8.60
C SER A 138 21.00 0.34 -9.56
N PHE A 139 22.29 0.34 -9.19
CA PHE A 139 23.37 -0.25 -9.99
C PHE A 139 23.48 -1.76 -9.83
N VAL A 140 23.09 -2.30 -8.67
CA VAL A 140 23.25 -3.73 -8.33
C VAL A 140 21.95 -4.50 -8.51
N ALA A 141 20.84 -3.92 -8.07
CA ALA A 141 19.51 -4.52 -8.11
C ALA A 141 18.47 -3.47 -8.54
N PRO A 142 18.42 -3.10 -9.83
CA PRO A 142 17.55 -2.04 -10.32
C PRO A 142 16.05 -2.28 -10.09
N ASN A 143 15.63 -3.54 -9.92
CA ASN A 143 14.26 -3.94 -9.56
C ASN A 143 14.16 -4.51 -8.13
N GLY A 144 15.11 -4.15 -7.26
CA GLY A 144 15.09 -4.54 -5.86
C GLY A 144 13.98 -3.86 -5.06
N MET A 145 13.92 -4.17 -3.76
CA MET A 145 12.89 -3.66 -2.85
C MET A 145 12.95 -2.16 -2.63
N LEU A 146 14.15 -1.56 -2.67
CA LEU A 146 14.36 -0.12 -2.60
C LEU A 146 14.65 0.40 -4.01
N ARG A 147 13.86 1.38 -4.45
CA ARG A 147 13.85 1.86 -5.84
C ARG A 147 13.91 3.38 -5.88
N ARG A 148 14.43 3.90 -6.98
CA ARG A 148 14.34 5.32 -7.31
C ARG A 148 12.91 5.67 -7.70
N THR A 149 12.42 6.82 -7.23
CA THR A 149 11.05 7.28 -7.49
C THR A 149 10.75 7.41 -8.97
N GLU A 150 11.71 7.89 -9.77
CA GLU A 150 11.58 8.09 -11.22
C GLU A 150 11.42 6.76 -11.94
N LYS A 151 12.15 5.73 -11.52
CA LYS A 151 12.09 4.40 -12.13
C LYS A 151 10.73 3.76 -11.87
N SER A 152 10.27 3.75 -10.62
CA SER A 152 8.97 3.16 -10.32
C SER A 152 7.81 3.96 -10.92
N ALA A 153 7.94 5.29 -11.06
CA ALA A 153 6.96 6.10 -11.78
C ALA A 153 6.88 5.73 -13.26
N ALA A 154 8.04 5.51 -13.92
CA ALA A 154 8.10 5.06 -15.29
C ALA A 154 7.45 3.67 -15.46
N ASP A 155 7.75 2.73 -14.55
CA ASP A 155 7.14 1.39 -14.58
C ASP A 155 5.61 1.46 -14.46
N VAL A 156 5.09 2.27 -13.52
CA VAL A 156 3.64 2.49 -13.33
C VAL A 156 3.00 3.12 -14.56
N ALA A 157 3.67 4.10 -15.19
CA ALA A 157 3.16 4.74 -16.39
C ALA A 157 3.17 3.82 -17.62
N SER A 158 4.04 2.80 -17.62
CA SER A 158 4.17 1.82 -18.70
C SER A 158 3.28 0.58 -18.54
N ALA A 159 2.63 0.40 -17.39
CA ALA A 159 1.74 -0.71 -17.09
C ALA A 159 0.43 -0.62 -17.89
#